data_AF-A0A2N0TR35-F1
#
_entry.id   AF-A0A2N0TR35-F1
#
_cell.length_a   1.000
_cell.length_b   1.000
_cell.length_c   1.000
_cell.angle_alpha   90.00
_cell.angle_beta   90.00
_cell.angle_gamma   90.00
#
_symmetry.space_group_name_H-M   'P 1'
#
loop_
_entity.id
_entity.type
_entity.pdbx_description
1 polymer ?
#
loop_
_entity_poly.entity_id
_entity_poly.type
_entity_poly.pdbx_seq_one_letter_code
_entity_poly.pdbx_strand_id
1 'polypeptide(L)' 'MDVLVFKTSVKNELQASQLQPKLDKLIQQGECWNFDLEDCDRILRFEANQIRAEKILKTLHQSGFECEELL' A
#
# COMPACT_ATOMS: atom_id res chain seq x y z
N MET A 1 -13.44 -10.18 3.42
CA MET A 1 -12.01 -10.06 3.05
C MET A 1 -12.03 -9.08 1.91
N ASP A 2 -11.67 -7.84 2.21
CA ASP A 2 -11.77 -6.75 1.25
C ASP A 2 -10.41 -6.59 0.58
N VAL A 3 -10.45 -6.44 -0.74
CA VAL A 3 -9.26 -6.18 -1.54
C VAL A 3 -9.27 -4.70 -1.86
N LEU A 4 -8.38 -3.96 -1.21
CA LEU A 4 -8.20 -2.54 -1.44
C LEU A 4 -7.07 -2.38 -2.46
N VAL A 5 -7.32 -1.66 -3.54
CA VAL A 5 -6.33 -1.41 -4.59
C VAL A 5 -5.98 0.07 -4.56
N PHE A 6 -4.69 0.37 -4.57
CA PHE A 6 -4.18 1.74 -4.53
C PHE A 6 -3.20 1.97 -5.67
N LYS A 7 -3.28 3.13 -6.30
CA LYS A 7 -2.23 3.63 -7.19
C LYS A 7 -1.23 4.41 -6.35
N THR A 8 0.06 4.12 -6.50
CA THR A 8 1.11 4.79 -5.71
C THR A 8 2.17 5.40 -6.59
N SER A 9 2.93 6.38 -6.08
CA SER A 9 4.12 6.88 -6.80
C SER A 9 5.37 6.02 -6.59
N VAL A 10 5.25 4.86 -5.93
CA VAL A 10 6.36 3.96 -5.59
C VAL A 10 6.89 3.30 -6.86
N LYS A 11 8.14 3.60 -7.22
CA LYS A 11 8.66 3.24 -8.54
C LYS A 11 9.52 1.99 -8.58
N ASN A 12 10.21 1.73 -7.49
CA ASN A 12 11.27 0.74 -7.44
C ASN A 12 11.19 0.00 -6.10
N GLU A 13 11.74 -1.21 -6.05
CA GLU A 13 11.82 -2.03 -4.84
C GLU A 13 12.47 -1.31 -3.67
N LEU A 14 13.44 -0.42 -3.93
CA LEU A 14 14.09 0.37 -2.88
C LEU A 14 13.08 1.25 -2.12
N GLN A 15 12.14 1.88 -2.84
CA GLN A 15 11.10 2.71 -2.23
C GLN A 15 10.04 1.84 -1.54
N ALA A 16 9.66 0.72 -2.16
CA ALA A 16 8.75 -0.24 -1.56
C ALA A 16 9.32 -0.80 -0.24
N SER A 17 10.60 -1.14 -0.19
CA SER A 17 11.29 -1.64 1.00
C SER A 17 11.36 -0.59 2.12
N GLN A 18 11.44 0.70 1.79
CA GLN A 18 11.32 1.78 2.79
C GLN A 18 9.91 1.87 3.40
N LEU A 19 8.88 1.54 2.62
CA LEU A 19 7.48 1.54 3.06
C LEU A 19 7.08 0.23 3.75
N GLN A 20 7.73 -0.89 3.39
CA GLN A 20 7.49 -2.21 3.92
C GLN A 20 7.32 -2.24 5.46
N PRO A 21 8.24 -1.71 6.29
CA PRO A 21 8.06 -1.73 7.75
C PRO A 21 6.91 -0.83 8.26
N LYS A 22 6.45 0.13 7.46
CA LYS A 22 5.28 0.97 7.79
C LYS A 22 3.99 0.25 7.43
N LEU A 23 3.95 -0.41 6.27
CA LEU A 23 2.82 -1.23 5.82
C LEU A 23 2.65 -2.48 6.69
N ASP A 24 3.76 -3.10 7.11
CA ASP A 24 3.75 -4.27 8.01
C ASP A 24 3.15 -3.94 9.39
N LYS A 25 3.39 -2.71 9.87
CA LYS A 25 2.75 -2.19 11.12
C LYS A 25 1.28 -1.85 10.96
N LEU A 26 0.82 -1.69 9.73
CA LEU A 26 -0.55 -1.33 9.41
C LEU A 26 -1.46 -2.57 9.36
N ILE A 27 -0.92 -3.69 8.89
CA ILE A 27 -1.61 -5.00 8.83
C ILE A 27 -1.59 -5.74 10.17
N GLN A 28 -2.60 -6.59 10.37
CA GLN A 28 -2.69 -7.55 11.47
C GLN A 28 -2.37 -8.97 11.01
N GLN A 29 -2.29 -9.92 11.94
CA GLN A 29 -2.08 -11.34 11.61
C GLN A 29 -3.17 -11.84 10.65
N GLY A 30 -2.75 -12.31 9.48
CA GLY A 30 -3.63 -12.83 8.43
C GLY A 30 -4.04 -11.81 7.37
N GLU A 31 -3.59 -10.56 7.48
CA GLU A 31 -3.71 -9.57 6.41
C GLU A 31 -2.41 -9.53 5.59
N CYS A 32 -2.54 -9.28 4.30
CA CYS A 32 -1.41 -9.26 3.36
C CYS A 32 -1.47 -8.01 2.50
N TRP A 33 -0.33 -7.61 1.94
CA TRP A 33 -0.29 -6.59 0.90
C TRP A 33 0.78 -6.97 -0.12
N ASN A 34 0.61 -6.47 -1.35
CA ASN A 34 1.55 -6.70 -2.43
C ASN A 34 1.75 -5.41 -3.23
N PHE A 35 3.01 -5.12 -3.58
CA PHE A 35 3.33 -4.08 -4.55
C PHE A 35 3.45 -4.73 -5.93
N ASP A 36 2.67 -4.22 -6.87
CA ASP A 36 2.81 -4.51 -8.29
C ASP A 36 3.73 -3.45 -8.91
N LEU A 37 5.02 -3.81 -8.97
CA LEU A 37 6.07 -2.98 -9.59
C LEU A 37 6.34 -3.39 -11.05
N GLU A 38 5.76 -4.51 -11.49
CA GLU A 38 5.86 -4.97 -12.88
C GLU A 38 4.97 -4.12 -13.79
N ASP A 39 3.84 -3.66 -13.26
CA ASP A 39 2.99 -2.68 -13.93
C ASP A 39 3.55 -1.25 -13.80
N CYS A 40 3.55 -0.52 -14.93
CA CYS A 40 3.82 0.93 -14.98
C CYS A 40 2.91 1.74 -14.03
N ASP A 41 1.78 1.15 -13.64
CA ASP A 41 0.76 1.75 -12.78
C ASP A 41 1.10 1.73 -11.28
N ARG A 42 2.16 1.03 -10.84
CA ARG A 42 2.67 1.10 -9.45
C ARG A 42 1.57 0.83 -8.42
N ILE A 43 0.89 -0.29 -8.62
CA ILE A 43 -0.29 -0.65 -7.84
C ILE A 43 0.13 -1.25 -6.51
N LEU A 44 -0.56 -0.89 -5.44
CA LEU A 44 -0.44 -1.48 -4.11
C LEU A 44 -1.77 -2.13 -3.77
N ARG A 45 -1.76 -3.44 -3.60
CA ARG A 45 -2.94 -4.21 -3.22
C ARG A 45 -2.85 -4.57 -1.74
N PHE A 46 -3.92 -4.32 -1.00
CA PHE A 46 -4.10 -4.75 0.38
C PHE A 46 -5.25 -5.76 0.46
N GLU A 47 -5.00 -6.86 1.16
CA GLU A 47 -5.98 -7.87 1.51
C GLU A 47 -6.18 -7.81 3.03
N ALA A 48 -7.19 -7.06 3.44
CA ALA A 48 -7.43 -6.72 4.84
C ALA A 48 -8.93 -6.63 5.11
N ASN A 49 -9.35 -6.90 6.35
CA ASN A 49 -10.76 -6.78 6.75
C ASN A 49 -10.99 -5.60 7.70
N GLN A 50 -9.97 -5.21 8.45
CA GLN A 50 -10.09 -4.19 9.50
C GLN A 50 -9.43 -2.87 9.11
N ILE A 51 -8.60 -2.87 8.07
CA ILE A 51 -7.87 -1.68 7.67
C ILE A 51 -8.76 -0.75 6.83
N ARG A 52 -8.66 0.55 7.09
CA ARG A 52 -9.30 1.58 6.26
C ARG A 52 -8.30 2.14 5.26
N ALA A 53 -8.76 2.32 4.03
CA ALA A 53 -8.01 2.97 2.96
C ALA A 53 -7.42 4.33 3.37
N GLU A 54 -8.19 5.15 4.08
CA GLU A 54 -7.74 6.45 4.61
C GLU A 54 -6.44 6.36 5.43
N LYS A 55 -6.27 5.27 6.19
CA LYS A 55 -5.08 5.05 7.02
C LYS A 55 -3.85 4.78 6.14
N ILE A 56 -4.03 3.96 5.11
CA ILE A 56 -2.99 3.63 4.12
C ILE A 56 -2.58 4.90 3.36
N LEU A 57 -3.56 5.64 2.81
CA LEU A 57 -3.36 6.91 2.12
C LEU A 57 -2.55 7.89 2.98
N LYS A 58 -2.94 8.07 4.25
CA LYS A 58 -2.24 8.97 5.16
C LYS A 58 -0.80 8.53 5.43
N THR A 59 -0.55 7.23 5.60
CA THR A 59 0.81 6.70 5.84
C THR A 59 1.72 6.89 4.63
N LEU A 60 1.22 6.69 3.41
CA LEU A 60 2.00 6.94 2.19
C LEU A 60 2.26 8.44 1.99
N HIS A 61 1.26 9.30 2.14
CA HIS A 61 1.43 10.76 2.05
C HIS A 61 2.44 11.28 3.09
N GLN A 62 2.37 10.80 4.34
CA GLN A 62 3.34 11.14 5.39
C GLN A 62 4.76 10.65 5.08
N SER A 63 4.88 9.64 4.23
CA SER A 63 6.16 9.10 3.78
C SER A 63 6.71 9.84 2.55
N GLY A 64 5.97 10.82 2.01
CA GLY A 64 6.35 11.59 0.82
C GLY A 64 6.00 10.92 -0.50
N PHE A 65 5.11 9.92 -0.48
CA PHE A 65 4.62 9.22 -1.67
C PHE A 65 3.17 9.59 -1.95
N GLU A 66 2.81 9.73 -3.22
CA GLU A 66 1.42 9.90 -3.62
C GLU A 66 0.74 8.54 -3.58
N CYS A 67 -0.50 8.51 -3.09
CA CYS A 67 -1.32 7.32 -3.02
C CYS A 67 -2.77 7.71 -3.26
N GLU A 68 -3.43 6.97 -4.15
CA GLU A 68 -4.84 7.15 -4.48
C GLU A 68 -5.53 5.80 -4.46
N GLU A 69 -6.72 5.72 -3.85
CA GLU A 69 -7.52 4.50 -3.85
C GLU A 69 -8.19 4.30 -5.22
N LEU A 70 -8.10 3.09 -5.75
CA LEU A 70 -8.80 2.64 -6.95
C LEU A 70 -9.96 1.74 -6.51
N LEU A 71 -11.19 2.22 -6.76
CA LEU A 71 -12.45 1.51 -6.48
C LEU A 71 -12.71 0.38 -7.48
#